data_AF-A0A915K1F1-F1
#
_entry.id   AF-A0A915K1F1-F1
#
_cell.length_a   1.000
_cell.length_b   1.000
_cell.length_c   1.000
_cell.angle_alpha   90.00
_cell.angle_beta   90.00
_cell.angle_gamma   90.00
#
_symmetry.space_group_name_H-M   'P 1'
#
loop_
_entity.id
_entity.type
_entity.pdbx_description
1 polymer ?
#
loop_
_entity_poly.entity_id
_entity_poly.type
_entity_poly.pdbx_seq_one_letter_code
_entity_poly.pdbx_strand_id
1 'polypeptide(L)'
;MGKAVKKFDIVFSNPNGAFYAGQPVTGTVIVEVEETIKIRGVKLKFIGEAYVNFSDGKLKKSHTESIKYFEQVDLIFGSSKANIIGFWLW
;
A
#
# COMPACT_ATOMS: atom_id res chain seq x y z
N MET A 1 -9.95 23.60 -0.68
CA MET A 1 -9.38 22.26 -0.40
C MET A 1 -10.41 21.51 0.43
N GLY A 2 -11.04 20.48 -0.16
CA GLY A 2 -12.36 19.98 0.25
C GLY A 2 -12.38 19.30 1.62
N LYS A 3 -13.15 19.87 2.54
CA LYS A 3 -13.41 19.42 3.92
C LYS A 3 -14.36 18.21 4.01
N ALA A 4 -14.53 17.44 2.94
CA ALA A 4 -15.62 16.48 2.84
C ALA A 4 -15.27 15.06 3.29
N VAL A 5 -13.98 14.70 3.37
CA VAL A 5 -13.54 13.42 3.92
C VAL A 5 -13.25 13.61 5.40
N LYS A 6 -14.06 12.97 6.24
CA LYS A 6 -13.95 13.00 7.69
C LYS A 6 -12.91 12.02 8.21
N LYS A 7 -12.85 10.83 7.60
CA LYS A 7 -12.02 9.72 8.07
C LYS A 7 -11.51 8.88 6.91
N PHE A 8 -10.27 8.44 7.00
CA PHE A 8 -9.66 7.50 6.07
C PHE A 8 -8.70 6.58 6.83
N ASP A 9 -9.19 5.40 7.22
CA ASP A 9 -8.45 4.46 8.06
C ASP A 9 -8.27 3.12 7.34
N ILE A 10 -7.14 2.48 7.61
CA ILE A 10 -6.88 1.09 7.24
C ILE A 10 -6.88 0.27 8.53
N VAL A 11 -7.81 -0.66 8.64
CA VAL A 11 -7.98 -1.52 9.81
C VAL A 11 -7.57 -2.93 9.43
N PHE A 12 -6.47 -3.43 10.00
CA PHE A 12 -6.06 -4.81 9.81
C PHE A 12 -6.93 -5.75 10.66
N SER A 13 -7.22 -6.94 10.13
CA SER A 13 -7.98 -7.96 10.85
C SER A 13 -7.20 -8.56 12.02
N ASN A 14 -5.86 -8.54 11.95
CA ASN A 14 -5.00 -8.93 13.06
C ASN A 14 -4.73 -7.72 13.98
N PRO A 15 -5.24 -7.71 15.23
CA PRO A 15 -5.08 -6.58 16.14
C PRO A 15 -3.64 -6.37 16.61
N ASN A 16 -2.77 -7.39 16.49
CA ASN A 16 -1.37 -7.31 16.91
C ASN A 16 -0.49 -6.59 15.89
N GLY A 17 -0.96 -6.40 14.65
CA GLY A 17 -0.22 -5.70 13.58
C GLY A 17 1.07 -6.39 13.11
N ALA A 18 1.41 -7.55 13.66
CA ALA A 18 2.58 -8.34 13.28
C ALA A 18 2.17 -9.51 12.39
N PHE A 19 2.88 -9.69 11.28
CA PHE A 19 2.65 -10.74 10.29
C PHE A 19 3.95 -11.48 9.99
N TYR A 20 3.84 -12.78 9.75
CA TYR A 20 4.96 -13.62 9.33
C TYR A 20 4.89 -13.93 7.83
N ALA A 21 6.02 -14.37 7.27
CA ALA A 21 6.08 -14.80 5.89
C ALA A 21 5.03 -15.89 5.60
N GLY A 22 4.29 -15.73 4.49
CA GLY A 22 3.23 -16.64 4.07
C GLY A 22 1.88 -16.42 4.77
N GLN A 23 1.78 -15.53 5.77
CA GLN A 23 0.48 -15.19 6.35
C GLN A 23 -0.28 -14.21 5.45
N PRO A 24 -1.59 -14.43 5.24
CA PRO A 24 -2.41 -13.47 4.52
C PRO A 24 -2.63 -12.21 5.37
N VAL A 25 -2.28 -11.05 4.81
CA VAL A 25 -2.61 -9.74 5.40
C VAL A 25 -4.03 -9.38 4.97
N THR A 26 -4.95 -9.33 5.92
CA THR A 26 -6.37 -9.02 5.68
C THR A 26 -6.79 -7.79 6.48
N GLY A 27 -7.79 -7.06 5.98
CA GLY A 27 -8.25 -5.83 6.61
C GLY A 27 -9.38 -5.16 5.85
N THR A 28 -9.74 -3.97 6.30
CA THR A 28 -10.81 -3.13 5.74
C THR A 28 -10.36 -1.69 5.67
N VAL A 29 -10.70 -1.00 4.59
CA VAL A 29 -10.49 0.44 4.44
C VAL A 29 -11.79 1.16 4.75
N ILE A 30 -11.75 2.07 5.71
CA ILE A 30 -12.90 2.83 6.18
C ILE A 30 -12.74 4.26 5.67
N VAL A 31 -13.68 4.70 4.83
CA VAL A 31 -13.76 6.08 4.35
C VAL A 31 -15.06 6.68 4.83
N GLU A 32 -14.99 7.71 5.68
CA GLU A 32 -16.14 8.46 6.17
C GLU A 32 -16.15 9.83 5.51
N VAL A 33 -17.32 10.23 5.00
CA VAL A 33 -17.53 11.50 4.29
C VAL A 33 -18.66 12.27 4.94
N GLU A 34 -18.49 13.58 5.14
CA GLU A 34 -19.52 14.44 5.75
C GLU A 34 -20.57 14.87 4.72
N GLU A 35 -20.17 14.97 3.46
CA GLU A 35 -21.00 15.43 2.36
C GLU A 35 -20.89 14.46 1.17
N THR A 36 -21.87 14.51 0.27
CA THR A 36 -21.86 13.66 -0.93
C THR A 36 -20.71 14.09 -1.84
N ILE A 37 -19.70 13.22 -1.96
CA ILE A 37 -18.54 13.45 -2.82
C ILE A 37 -18.41 12.41 -3.92
N LYS A 38 -17.93 12.86 -5.07
CA LYS A 38 -17.59 11.97 -6.20
C LYS A 38 -16.18 11.43 -6.00
N ILE A 39 -16.07 10.16 -5.59
CA ILE A 39 -14.79 9.47 -5.43
C ILE A 39 -14.44 8.74 -6.74
N ARG A 40 -13.28 9.07 -7.31
CA ARG A 40 -12.81 8.42 -8.56
C ARG A 40 -12.37 6.97 -8.33
N GLY A 41 -11.72 6.72 -7.20
CA GLY A 41 -11.32 5.40 -6.77
C GLY A 41 -10.48 5.44 -5.51
N VAL A 42 -10.36 4.31 -4.83
CA VAL A 42 -9.49 4.09 -3.68
C VAL A 42 -8.48 3.01 -4.06
N LYS A 43 -7.21 3.34 -3.92
CA LYS A 43 -6.08 2.51 -4.34
C LYS A 43 -5.24 2.20 -3.11
N LEU A 44 -4.90 0.94 -2.92
CA LEU A 44 -3.98 0.48 -1.90
C LEU A 44 -2.64 0.14 -2.52
N LYS A 45 -1.57 0.48 -1.80
CA LYS A 45 -0.21 0.12 -2.16
C LYS A 45 0.43 -0.52 -0.93
N PHE A 46 0.81 -1.78 -1.07
CA PHE A 46 1.55 -2.53 -0.07
C PHE A 46 3.02 -2.55 -0.49
N ILE A 47 3.92 -2.23 0.45
CA ILE A 47 5.36 -2.25 0.24
C ILE A 47 5.99 -2.93 1.45
N GLY A 48 6.82 -3.94 1.19
CA GLY A 48 7.74 -4.48 2.17
C GLY A 48 9.17 -4.16 1.75
N GLU A 49 9.87 -3.35 2.53
CA GLU A 49 11.27 -3.00 2.28
C GLU A 49 12.09 -3.06 3.56
N ALA A 50 13.37 -3.41 3.43
CA ALA A 50 14.37 -3.26 4.47
C ALA A 50 15.34 -2.15 4.09
N TYR A 51 15.69 -1.36 5.09
CA TYR A 51 16.72 -0.35 5.01
C TYR A 51 17.79 -0.68 6.04
N VAL A 52 19.03 -0.81 5.60
CA VAL A 52 20.19 -1.12 6.44
C VAL A 52 21.19 0.00 6.28
N ASN A 53 21.67 0.53 7.41
CA ASN A 53 22.76 1.50 7.43
C ASN A 53 23.79 1.04 8.45
N PHE A 54 25.04 0.87 8.01
CA PHE A 54 26.16 0.59 8.89
C PHE A 54 27.29 1.59 8.68
N SER A 55 27.86 2.06 9.78
CA SER A 55 29.04 2.93 9.76
C SER A 55 30.25 2.18 10.31
N ASP A 56 31.32 2.10 9.54
CA ASP A 56 32.60 1.62 10.07
C ASP A 56 33.30 2.77 10.79
N GLY A 57 33.30 2.70 12.12
CA GLY A 57 33.89 3.72 13.00
C GLY A 57 35.39 3.95 12.79
N LYS A 58 36.10 3.01 12.15
CA LYS A 58 37.53 3.15 11.83
C LYS A 58 37.77 3.85 10.49
N LEU A 59 36.83 3.73 9.54
CA LEU A 59 37.04 4.18 8.16
C LEU A 59 36.25 5.45 7.80
N LYS A 60 35.43 6.02 8.71
CA LYS A 60 34.49 7.14 8.42
C LYS A 60 33.66 6.87 7.15
N LYS A 61 33.42 5.61 6.82
CA LYS A 61 32.63 5.19 5.66
C LYS A 61 31.30 4.66 6.18
N SER A 62 30.22 5.25 5.67
CA SER A 62 28.86 4.74 5.85
C SER A 62 28.52 3.90 4.64
N HIS A 63 27.92 2.73 4.87
CA HIS A 63 27.31 1.90 3.86
C HIS A 63 25.83 1.82 4.15
N THR A 64 25.05 2.10 3.12
CA THR A 64 23.59 2.04 3.18
C THR A 64 23.12 1.15 2.07
N GLU A 65 22.26 0.20 2.41
CA GLU A 65 21.64 -0.73 1.48
C GLU A 65 20.14 -0.75 1.73
N SER A 66 19.37 -0.84 0.65
CA SER A 66 17.91 -0.92 0.71
C SER A 66 17.41 -2.02 -0.22
N ILE A 67 16.58 -2.91 0.30
CA ILE A 67 16.04 -4.05 -0.44
C ILE A 67 14.52 -4.02 -0.35
N LYS A 68 13.86 -4.20 -1.50
CA LYS A 68 12.40 -4.33 -1.58
C LYS A 68 12.03 -5.80 -1.70
N TYR A 69 11.31 -6.33 -0.73
CA TYR A 69 10.85 -7.72 -0.69
C TYR A 69 9.58 -7.93 -1.51
N PHE A 70 8.64 -6.99 -1.46
CA PHE A 70 7.45 -7.02 -2.29
C PHE A 70 6.85 -5.63 -2.48
N GLU A 71 6.13 -5.46 -3.58
CA GLU A 71 5.32 -4.30 -3.87
C GLU A 71 4.06 -4.76 -4.59
N GLN A 72 2.89 -4.45 -4.03
CA GLN A 72 1.60 -4.80 -4.59
C GLN A 72 0.69 -3.58 -4.58
N VAL A 73 -0.07 -3.43 -5.66
CA VAL A 73 -0.86 -2.22 -5.91
C VAL A 73 -2.21 -2.62 -6.44
N ASP A 74 -3.25 -2.37 -5.64
CA ASP A 74 -4.61 -2.79 -5.96
C ASP A 74 -5.60 -1.62 -5.91
N LEU A 75 -6.51 -1.56 -6.87
CA LEU A 75 -7.63 -0.64 -6.87
C LEU A 75 -8.83 -1.33 -6.21
N ILE A 76 -9.15 -0.94 -4.98
CA ILE A 76 -10.21 -1.56 -4.17
C ILE A 76 -11.58 -0.90 -4.38
N PHE A 77 -11.61 0.33 -4.90
CA PHE A 77 -12.84 1.04 -5.23
C PHE A 77 -12.63 1.94 -6.45
N GLY A 78 -13.67 2.14 -7.25
CA GLY A 78 -13.64 2.97 -8.45
C GLY A 78 -13.29 2.20 -9.72
N SER A 79 -13.36 2.90 -10.85
CA SER A 79 -13.09 2.29 -12.15
C SER A 79 -11.63 2.47 -12.54
N SER A 80 -10.92 1.36 -12.71
CA SER A 80 -9.75 1.31 -13.57
C SER A 80 -10.27 1.29 -15.01
N LYS A 81 -9.83 2.22 -15.86
CA LYS A 81 -9.91 1.99 -17.31
C LYS A 81 -8.93 0.85 -17.61
N ALA A 82 -9.39 -0.39 -17.50
CA ALA A 82 -8.67 -1.53 -18.04
C ALA A 82 -8.60 -1.34 -19.56
N ASN A 83 -7.39 -1.13 -20.09
CA ASN A 83 -7.15 -1.40 -21.51
C ASN A 83 -7.30 -2.90 -21.68
N ILE A 84 -8.52 -3.35 -22.00
CA ILE A 84 -8.80 -4.71 -22.44
C ILE A 84 -8.21 -4.81 -23.84
N ILE A 85 -6.93 -5.16 -23.93
CA ILE A 85 -6.37 -5.70 -25.16
C ILE A 85 -6.84 -7.15 -25.18
N GLY A 86 -7.98 -7.40 -25.83
CA GLY A 86 -8.50 -8.75 -26.02
C GLY A 86 -7.48 -9.57 -26.80
N PHE A 87 -6.81 -10.49 -26.12
CA PHE A 87 -5.96 -11.50 -26.76
C PHE A 87 -6.89 -12.64 -27.19
N TRP A 88 -7.42 -12.55 -28.40
CA TRP A 88 -8.00 -13.70 -29.10
C TRP A 88 -6.84 -14.46 -29.75
N LEU A 89 -6.52 -15.65 -29.23
CA LEU A 89 -5.72 -16.64 -29.94
C LEU A 89 -6.68 -17.71 -30.49
N TRP A 90 -6.47 -18.01 -31.77
CA TRP A 90 -7.12 -19.08 -32.54
C TRP A 90 -6.82 -20.46 -31.98
#